data_AF-A0A8T1VHR3-F1
#
_entry.id   AF-A0A8T1VHR3-F1
#
_cell.length_a   1.000
_cell.length_b   1.000
_cell.length_c   1.000
_cell.angle_alpha   90.00
_cell.angle_beta   90.00
_cell.angle_gamma   90.00
#
_symmetry.space_group_name_H-M   'P 1'
#
loop_
_entity.id
_entity.type
_entity.pdbx_description
1 polymer ?
#
loop_
_entity_poly.entity_id
_entity_poly.type
_entity_poly.pdbx_seq_one_letter_code
_entity_poly.pdbx_strand_id
1 'polypeptide(L)'
;METIKKTKEFKTYARYVKEFDQDVLILRKAGYTPKNEISRLASEVEMTAKAQIWAHNKMTDKYVLYALGLNKLSRAELVNARDYRYFEIFKKVQGTTNQI
;
A
#
# COMPACT_ATOMS: atom_id res chain seq x y z
N MET A 1 -21.01 -14.61 2.91
CA MET A 1 -20.48 -13.28 3.25
C MET A 1 -20.38 -12.45 1.99
N GLU A 2 -21.20 -11.42 1.84
CA GLU A 2 -20.89 -10.36 0.88
C GLU A 2 -19.53 -9.79 1.26
N THR A 3 -18.55 -9.98 0.39
CA THR A 3 -17.19 -9.47 0.59
C THR A 3 -17.26 -7.95 0.66
N ILE A 4 -16.88 -7.34 1.79
CA ILE A 4 -16.80 -5.88 2.01
C ILE A 4 -16.21 -5.15 0.78
N LYS A 5 -15.32 -5.80 0.04
CA LYS A 5 -14.76 -5.35 -1.25
C LYS A 5 -15.79 -4.95 -2.32
N LYS A 6 -17.02 -5.47 -2.26
CA LYS A 6 -18.09 -5.20 -3.23
C LYS A 6 -18.92 -3.97 -2.88
N THR A 7 -18.83 -3.47 -1.64
CA THR A 7 -19.63 -2.33 -1.19
C THR A 7 -19.18 -1.03 -1.86
N LYS A 8 -20.09 -0.05 -1.92
CA LYS A 8 -19.81 1.26 -2.54
C LYS A 8 -18.73 2.02 -1.75
N GLU A 9 -18.72 1.86 -0.44
CA GLU A 9 -17.79 2.49 0.50
C GLU A 9 -16.38 1.99 0.23
N PHE A 10 -16.18 0.67 0.12
CA PHE A 10 -14.87 0.11 -0.19
C PHE A 10 -14.39 0.54 -1.57
N LYS A 11 -15.25 0.54 -2.59
CA LYS A 11 -14.89 1.02 -3.93
C LYS A 11 -14.48 2.49 -3.93
N THR A 12 -15.19 3.31 -3.15
CA THR A 12 -14.87 4.73 -2.99
C THR A 12 -13.50 4.90 -2.32
N TYR A 13 -13.24 4.16 -1.25
CA TYR A 13 -11.94 4.15 -0.58
C TYR A 13 -10.81 3.66 -1.51
N ALA A 14 -11.03 2.58 -2.27
CA ALA A 14 -10.05 2.04 -3.19
C ALA A 14 -9.68 3.02 -4.31
N ARG A 15 -10.66 3.78 -4.81
CA ARG A 15 -10.43 4.86 -5.77
C ARG A 15 -9.60 5.99 -5.15
N TYR A 16 -9.95 6.43 -3.95
CA TYR A 16 -9.19 7.45 -3.23
C TYR A 16 -7.72 7.03 -3.05
N VAL A 17 -7.48 5.82 -2.54
CA VAL A 17 -6.11 5.28 -2.36
C VAL A 17 -5.35 5.28 -3.68
N LYS A 18 -5.98 4.82 -4.77
CA LYS A 18 -5.36 4.79 -6.10
C LYS A 18 -4.94 6.18 -6.56
N GLU A 19 -5.86 7.15 -6.54
CA GLU A 19 -5.62 8.52 -7.02
C GLU A 19 -4.54 9.21 -6.18
N PHE A 20 -4.67 9.12 -4.85
CA PHE A 20 -3.70 9.67 -3.93
C PHE A 20 -2.29 9.11 -4.17
N ASP A 21 -2.15 7.78 -4.25
CA ASP A 21 -0.85 7.14 -4.44
C ASP A 21 -0.25 7.44 -5.84
N GLN A 22 -1.10 7.65 -6.85
CA GLN A 22 -0.66 8.10 -8.18
C GLN A 22 -0.10 9.53 -8.13
N ASP A 23 -0.75 10.45 -7.41
CA ASP A 23 -0.27 11.81 -7.23
C ASP A 23 1.08 11.83 -6.49
N VAL A 24 1.21 11.03 -5.43
CA VAL A 24 2.48 10.84 -4.72
C VAL A 24 3.57 10.35 -5.68
N LEU A 25 3.27 9.38 -6.55
CA LEU A 25 4.22 8.90 -7.55
C LEU A 25 4.63 9.99 -8.55
N ILE A 26 3.69 10.79 -9.03
CA ILE A 26 3.95 11.91 -9.96
C ILE A 26 4.86 12.95 -9.28
N LEU A 27 4.52 13.37 -8.07
CA LEU A 27 5.32 14.33 -7.29
C LEU A 27 6.74 13.82 -7.05
N ARG A 28 6.91 12.54 -6.73
CA ARG A 28 8.23 11.93 -6.56
C ARG A 28 9.05 11.89 -7.85
N LYS A 29 8.41 11.64 -8.99
CA LYS A 29 9.08 11.73 -10.30
C LYS A 29 9.52 13.15 -10.63
N ALA A 30 8.76 14.15 -10.18
CA ALA A 30 9.10 15.56 -10.30
C ALA A 30 10.15 16.05 -9.27
N GLY A 31 10.69 15.16 -8.42
CA GLY A 31 11.74 15.49 -7.44
C GLY A 31 11.23 15.95 -6.07
N TYR A 32 9.91 16.02 -5.88
CA TYR A 32 9.34 16.32 -4.58
C TYR A 32 9.39 15.11 -3.65
N THR A 33 9.51 15.35 -2.35
CA THR A 33 9.41 14.30 -1.33
C THR A 33 8.19 14.57 -0.46
N PRO A 34 6.97 14.30 -0.95
CA PRO A 34 5.77 14.41 -0.14
C PRO A 34 5.96 13.54 1.12
N LYS A 35 5.44 13.99 2.26
CA LYS A 35 5.39 13.12 3.44
C LYS A 35 4.35 12.04 3.15
N ASN A 36 4.75 10.80 3.37
CA ASN A 36 3.91 9.64 3.18
C ASN A 36 2.72 9.71 4.16
N GLU A 37 1.51 9.82 3.63
CA GLU A 37 0.25 9.96 4.39
C GLU A 37 -0.30 8.62 4.88
N ILE A 38 0.56 7.65 5.23
CA ILE A 38 0.08 6.64 6.17
C ILE A 38 -0.01 7.34 7.50
N SER A 39 -1.20 7.85 7.79
CA SER A 39 -1.51 8.38 9.10
C SER A 39 -1.09 7.34 10.13
N ARG A 40 -0.35 7.76 11.16
CA ARG A 40 -0.05 6.88 12.31
C ARG A 40 -1.34 6.39 13.01
N LEU A 41 -2.49 6.96 12.65
CA LEU A 41 -3.83 6.59 13.12
C LEU A 41 -4.55 5.58 12.22
N ALA A 42 -3.96 5.17 11.09
CA ALA A 42 -4.58 4.17 10.21
C ALA A 42 -4.75 2.85 10.97
N SER A 43 -5.97 2.31 10.96
CA SER A 43 -6.28 1.04 11.63
C SER A 43 -5.62 -0.13 10.91
N GLU A 44 -5.49 -1.28 11.58
CA GLU A 44 -4.94 -2.49 10.94
C GLU A 44 -5.78 -2.95 9.75
N VAL A 45 -7.10 -2.77 9.84
CA VAL A 45 -8.05 -3.10 8.77
C VAL A 45 -7.82 -2.19 7.57
N GLU A 46 -7.66 -0.89 7.81
CA GLU A 46 -7.39 0.09 6.77
C GLU A 46 -6.06 -0.24 6.06
N MET A 47 -5.01 -0.49 6.83
CA MET A 47 -3.69 -0.84 6.29
C MET A 47 -3.68 -2.14 5.50
N THR A 48 -4.43 -3.15 5.97
CA THR A 48 -4.65 -4.40 5.23
C THR A 48 -5.39 -4.15 3.91
N ALA A 49 -6.41 -3.31 3.91
CA ALA A 49 -7.12 -2.92 2.70
C ALA A 49 -6.21 -2.18 1.72
N LYS A 50 -5.41 -1.22 2.21
CA LYS A 50 -4.45 -0.45 1.40
C LYS A 50 -3.41 -1.35 0.74
N ALA A 51 -2.87 -2.32 1.48
CA ALA A 51 -1.94 -3.33 0.94
C ALA A 51 -2.55 -4.16 -0.20
N GLN A 52 -3.82 -4.57 -0.06
CA GLN A 52 -4.54 -5.29 -1.11
C GLN A 52 -4.80 -4.41 -2.34
N ILE A 53 -5.14 -3.13 -2.13
CA ILE A 53 -5.36 -2.15 -3.21
C ILE A 53 -4.06 -1.90 -3.97
N TRP A 54 -2.92 -1.74 -3.29
CA TRP A 54 -1.61 -1.60 -3.94
C TRP A 54 -1.27 -2.79 -4.83
N ALA A 55 -1.55 -4.01 -4.36
CA ALA A 55 -1.33 -5.22 -5.15
C ALA A 55 -2.22 -5.25 -6.40
N HIS A 56 -3.50 -4.94 -6.25
CA HIS A 56 -4.45 -4.87 -7.37
C HIS A 56 -4.07 -3.80 -8.40
N ASN A 57 -3.59 -2.63 -7.93
CA ASN A 57 -3.12 -1.54 -8.77
C ASN A 57 -1.70 -1.74 -9.31
N LYS A 58 -1.08 -2.91 -9.09
CA LYS A 58 0.27 -3.26 -9.56
C LYS A 58 1.35 -2.24 -9.14
N MET A 59 1.23 -1.72 -7.92
CA MET A 59 2.24 -0.84 -7.35
C MET A 59 3.59 -1.56 -7.24
N THR A 60 4.69 -0.81 -7.34
CA THR A 60 6.05 -1.38 -7.25
C THR A 60 6.45 -1.62 -5.80
N ASP A 61 7.29 -2.62 -5.56
CA ASP A 61 7.86 -2.90 -4.24
C ASP A 61 8.53 -1.66 -3.62
N LYS A 62 9.29 -0.91 -4.44
CA LYS A 62 9.94 0.35 -4.04
C LYS A 62 8.93 1.39 -3.56
N TYR A 63 7.78 1.49 -4.22
CA TYR A 63 6.73 2.42 -3.81
C TYR A 63 6.08 1.99 -2.49
N VAL A 64 5.71 0.72 -2.38
CA VAL A 64 5.02 0.22 -1.18
C VAL A 64 5.91 0.35 0.05
N LEU A 65 7.21 0.02 -0.05
CA LEU A 65 8.17 0.25 1.03
C LEU A 65 8.28 1.73 1.40
N TYR A 66 8.22 2.64 0.43
CA TYR A 66 8.21 4.08 0.69
C TYR A 66 6.93 4.52 1.39
N ALA A 67 5.76 4.08 0.92
CA ALA A 67 4.48 4.41 1.54
C ALA A 67 4.47 3.98 3.01
N LEU A 68 4.99 2.78 3.32
CA LEU A 68 5.14 2.23 4.67
C LEU A 68 6.26 2.88 5.50
N GLY A 69 7.04 3.81 4.95
CA GLY A 69 8.17 4.44 5.63
C GLY A 69 9.37 3.50 5.87
N LEU A 70 9.41 2.38 5.15
CA LEU A 70 10.41 1.33 5.27
C LEU A 70 11.52 1.43 4.22
N ASN A 71 11.42 2.34 3.26
CA ASN A 71 12.34 2.43 2.11
C ASN A 71 13.79 2.81 2.43
N LYS A 72 14.09 3.17 3.69
CA LYS A 72 15.45 3.47 4.16
C LYS A 72 16.03 2.35 5.04
N LEU A 73 15.25 1.32 5.35
CA LEU A 73 15.68 0.22 6.19
C LEU A 73 16.49 -0.79 5.38
N SER A 74 17.52 -1.33 6.00
CA SER A 74 18.25 -2.49 5.51
C SER A 74 17.36 -3.74 5.56
N ARG A 75 17.77 -4.82 4.87
CA ARG A 75 17.04 -6.09 4.86
C ARG A 75 16.85 -6.66 6.28
N ALA A 76 17.85 -6.51 7.15
CA ALA A 76 17.77 -6.99 8.53
C ALA A 76 16.83 -6.14 9.40
N GLU A 77 16.70 -4.85 9.11
CA GLU A 77 15.77 -3.96 9.82
C GLU A 77 14.33 -4.14 9.36
N LEU A 78 14.11 -4.44 8.07
CA LEU A 78 12.78 -4.66 7.51
C LEU A 78 12.00 -5.74 8.25
N VAL A 79 12.61 -6.90 8.50
CA VAL A 79 11.91 -8.04 9.12
C VAL A 79 11.46 -7.78 10.56
N ASN A 80 12.05 -6.79 11.23
CA ASN A 80 11.70 -6.39 12.60
C ASN A 80 10.77 -5.17 12.64
N ALA A 81 10.52 -4.51 11.51
CA ALA A 81 9.67 -3.33 11.45
C ALA A 81 8.20 -3.72 11.54
N ARG A 82 7.46 -3.10 12.47
CA ARG A 82 6.03 -3.38 12.71
C ARG A 82 5.18 -3.36 11.43
N ASP A 83 5.47 -2.42 10.54
CA ASP A 83 4.64 -2.20 9.34
C ASP A 83 5.07 -3.09 8.16
N TYR A 84 6.12 -3.90 8.31
CA TYR A 84 6.57 -4.85 7.30
C TYR A 84 5.51 -5.92 6.97
N ARG A 85 4.68 -6.32 7.94
CA ARG A 85 3.56 -7.26 7.70
C ARG A 85 2.62 -6.83 6.57
N TYR A 86 2.47 -5.52 6.33
CA TYR A 86 1.61 -5.01 5.26
C TYR A 86 2.27 -5.15 3.89
N PHE A 87 3.61 -5.07 3.85
CA PHE A 87 4.37 -5.42 2.64
C PHE A 87 4.21 -6.91 2.31
N GLU A 88 4.21 -7.79 3.31
CA GLU A 88 3.98 -9.23 3.10
C GLU A 88 2.57 -9.51 2.56
N ILE A 89 1.53 -8.84 3.08
CA ILE A 89 0.16 -8.92 2.55
C ILE A 89 0.14 -8.48 1.08
N PHE A 90 0.80 -7.35 0.76
CA PHE A 90 0.92 -6.87 -0.61
C PHE A 90 1.56 -7.93 -1.53
N LYS A 91 2.71 -8.52 -1.14
CA LYS A 91 3.39 -9.55 -1.94
C LYS A 91 2.54 -10.81 -2.11
N LYS A 92 1.83 -11.25 -1.07
CA LYS A 92 0.93 -12.41 -1.14
C LYS A 92 -0.17 -12.20 -2.17
N VAL A 93 -0.84 -11.04 -2.13
CA VAL A 93 -1.94 -10.72 -3.06
C VAL A 93 -1.42 -10.53 -4.49
N GLN A 94 -0.27 -9.88 -4.66
CA GLN A 94 0.38 -9.70 -5.95
C GLN A 94 0.74 -11.06 -6.59
N GLY A 95 1.27 -12.00 -5.81
CA GLY A 95 1.56 -13.37 -6.26
C GLY A 95 0.31 -14.12 -6.74
N THR A 96 -0.81 -13.98 -6.04
CA THR A 96 -2.11 -14.59 -6.44
C THR A 96 -2.70 -13.93 -7.69
N THR A 97 -2.48 -12.63 -7.89
CA THR A 97 -3.03 -11.88 -9.05
C THR A 97 -2.31 -12.22 -10.35
N ASN A 98 -1.08 -12.73 -10.29
CA ASN A 98 -0.28 -13.14 -11.46
C ASN A 98 -0.53 -14.61 -11.89
N GLN A 99 -1.46 -15.32 -11.25
CA GLN A 99 -1.78 -16.73 -11.54
C GLN A 99 -3.19 -16.93 -12.14
N ILE A 100 -3.83 -15.87 -12.62
CA ILE A 100 -5.18 -15.88 -13.22
C ILE A 100 -5.12 -15.23 -14.60
#